data_AF-A0A3D2N6B3-F1
#
_entry.id   AF-A0A3D2N6B3-F1
#
_cell.length_a   1.000
_cell.length_b   1.000
_cell.length_c   1.000
_cell.angle_alpha   90.00
_cell.angle_beta   90.00
_cell.angle_gamma   90.00
#
_symmetry.space_group_name_H-M   'P 1'
#
loop_
_entity.id
_entity.type
_entity.pdbx_description
1 polymer ?
#
loop_
_entity_poly.entity_id
_entity_poly.type
_entity_poly.pdbx_seq_one_letter_code
_entity_poly.pdbx_strand_id
1 'polypeptide(L)' 'YTKPITDKLDQMGIVHNTFFDVAPDPSLGCAQEGVKAIRAFEPDTIIAIGGGSAMDAAKIMWVMY' A
#
# COMPACT_ATOMS: atom_id res chain seq x y z
N TYR A 1 7.52 4.55 11.51
CA TYR A 1 8.49 4.11 10.48
C TYR A 1 8.26 4.76 9.12
N THR A 2 7.01 4.97 8.68
CA THR A 2 6.70 5.57 7.37
C THR A 2 6.82 7.09 7.28
N LYS A 3 6.88 7.78 8.43
CA LYS A 3 6.89 9.25 8.52
C LYS A 3 7.94 9.96 7.64
N PRO A 4 9.22 9.51 7.57
CA PRO A 4 10.20 10.16 6.69
C PRO A 4 9.84 10.12 5.20
N ILE A 5 9.03 9.14 4.80
CA ILE A 5 8.57 8.98 3.41
C ILE A 5 7.33 9.85 3.18
N THR A 6 6.33 9.77 4.05
CA THR A 6 5.10 10.58 3.92
C THR A 6 5.41 12.07 3.98
N ASP A 7 6.27 12.50 4.92
CA ASP A 7 6.68 13.91 5.03
C ASP A 7 7.36 14.40 3.74
N LYS A 8 8.06 13.52 3.02
CA LYS A 8 8.71 13.88 1.75
C LYS A 8 7.72 13.95 0.59
N LEU A 9 6.74 13.04 0.55
CA LEU A 9 5.65 13.08 -0.42
C LEU A 9 4.82 14.36 -0.24
N ASP A 10 4.51 14.73 0.99
CA ASP A 10 3.83 15.99 1.33
C ASP A 10 4.62 17.21 0.85
N GLN A 11 5.94 17.25 1.11
CA GLN A 11 6.81 18.34 0.63
C GLN A 11 6.86 18.45 -0.90
N MET A 12 6.66 17.34 -1.61
CA MET A 12 6.63 17.29 -3.07
C MET A 12 5.23 17.56 -3.64
N GLY A 13 4.21 17.73 -2.80
CA GLY A 13 2.82 17.89 -3.21
C GLY A 13 2.22 16.62 -3.81
N ILE A 14 2.79 15.45 -3.50
CA ILE A 14 2.30 14.15 -3.97
C ILE A 14 1.20 13.70 -3.02
N VAL A 15 -0.02 13.60 -3.54
CA VAL A 15 -1.15 13.05 -2.78
C VAL A 15 -0.87 11.57 -2.51
N HIS A 16 -0.97 11.17 -1.25
CA HIS A 16 -0.72 9.78 -0.87
C HIS A 16 -1.79 9.27 0.10
N ASN A 17 -2.00 7.95 0.09
CA ASN A 17 -2.80 7.25 1.08
C ASN A 17 -1.99 6.07 1.63
N THR A 18 -2.23 5.72 2.89
CA THR A 18 -1.48 4.68 3.60
C THR A 18 -2.40 3.55 4.05
N PHE A 19 -2.03 2.32 3.71
CA PHE A 19 -2.73 1.11 4.12
C PHE A 19 -1.81 0.28 5.02
N PHE A 20 -2.25 0.01 6.25
CA PHE A 20 -1.44 -0.69 7.27
C PHE A 20 -1.99 -2.06 7.64
N ASP A 21 -3.14 -2.46 7.10
CA ASP A 21 -3.82 -3.70 7.47
C ASP A 21 -3.27 -4.90 6.69
N VAL A 22 -1.96 -5.13 6.84
CA VAL A 22 -1.23 -6.25 6.23
C VAL A 22 -0.86 -7.26 7.32
N ALA A 23 -1.48 -8.43 7.27
CA ALA A 23 -1.17 -9.52 8.18
C ALA A 23 0.20 -10.18 7.83
N PRO A 24 0.93 -10.76 8.81
CA PRO A 24 2.21 -11.44 8.59
C PRO A 24 2.18 -12.58 7.56
N ASP A 25 1.00 -13.10 7.23
CA ASP A 25 0.75 -14.01 6.11
C ASP A 25 -0.42 -13.45 5.29
N PRO A 26 -0.17 -12.80 4.14
CA PRO A 26 -1.18 -12.07 3.41
C PRO A 26 -2.22 -13.04 2.83
N SER A 27 -3.35 -13.17 3.53
CA SER A 27 -4.50 -13.91 3.02
C SER A 27 -5.14 -13.18 1.84
N LEU A 28 -5.85 -13.91 0.98
CA LEU A 28 -6.61 -13.33 -0.13
C LEU A 28 -7.61 -12.25 0.34
N GLY A 29 -8.17 -12.38 1.54
CA GLY A 29 -9.10 -11.41 2.11
C GLY A 29 -8.43 -10.07 2.44
N CYS A 30 -7.22 -10.09 3.02
CA CYS A 30 -6.43 -8.88 3.25
C CYS A 30 -6.07 -8.19 1.92
N ALA A 31 -5.68 -8.96 0.91
CA ALA A 31 -5.43 -8.41 -0.43
C ALA A 31 -6.69 -7.75 -1.03
N GLN A 32 -7.87 -8.34 -0.87
CA GLN A 32 -9.13 -7.75 -1.36
C GLN A 32 -9.45 -6.40 -0.71
N GLU A 33 -9.27 -6.26 0.60
CA GLU A 33 -9.46 -4.97 1.28
C GLU A 33 -8.43 -3.92 0.83
N GLY A 34 -7.17 -4.33 0.63
CA GLY A 34 -6.15 -3.46 0.05
C GLY A 34 -6.52 -3.00 -1.37
N VAL A 35 -7.02 -3.90 -2.23
CA VAL A 35 -7.47 -3.56 -3.59
C VAL A 35 -8.66 -2.59 -3.56
N LYS A 36 -9.59 -2.72 -2.60
CA LYS A 36 -10.67 -1.73 -2.43
C LYS A 36 -10.12 -0.35 -2.09
N ALA A 37 -9.13 -0.28 -1.21
CA ALA A 37 -8.48 0.99 -0.86
C ALA A 37 -7.74 1.60 -2.05
N ILE A 38 -7.03 0.78 -2.85
CA ILE A 38 -6.37 1.21 -4.08
C ILE A 38 -7.41 1.73 -5.08
N ARG A 39 -8.51 1.02 -5.32
CA ARG A 39 -9.58 1.47 -6.25
C ARG A 39 -10.30 2.72 -5.78
N ALA A 40 -10.44 2.93 -4.47
CA ALA A 40 -11.05 4.15 -3.95
C ALA A 40 -10.12 5.37 -4.07
N PHE A 41 -8.80 5.15 -4.06
CA PHE A 41 -7.80 6.21 -4.13
C PHE A 41 -7.29 6.47 -5.56
N GLU A 42 -7.37 5.47 -6.44
CA GLU A 42 -6.88 5.49 -7.83
C GLU A 42 -5.41 5.93 -7.96
N PRO A 43 -4.45 5.29 -7.24
CA PRO A 43 -3.05 5.69 -7.31
C PRO A 43 -2.43 5.34 -8.67
N ASP A 44 -1.46 6.14 -9.09
CA ASP A 44 -0.56 5.82 -10.20
C ASP A 44 0.57 4.86 -9.79
N THR A 45 0.90 4.84 -8.49
CA THR A 45 2.10 4.18 -7.94
C THR A 45 1.79 3.57 -6.58
N ILE A 46 2.23 2.33 -6.36
CA ILE A 46 2.18 1.66 -5.05
C ILE A 46 3.58 1.64 -4.44
N ILE A 47 3.71 2.10 -3.19
CA ILE A 47 4.96 2.07 -2.43
C ILE A 47 4.82 1.07 -1.28
N ALA A 48 5.50 -0.08 -1.39
CA ALA A 48 5.54 -1.08 -0.32
C ALA A 48 6.63 -0.74 0.72
N ILE A 49 6.25 -0.57 1.98
CA ILE A 49 7.18 -0.26 3.08
C ILE A 49 7.05 -1.34 4.16
N GLY A 50 8.08 -2.16 4.32
CA GLY A 50 8.13 -3.22 5.31
C GLY A 50 9.06 -4.36 4.92
N GLY A 51 8.84 -5.54 5.51
CA GLY A 51 9.52 -6.77 5.13
C GLY A 51 8.84 -7.49 3.95
N GLY A 52 9.17 -8.79 3.77
CA GLY A 52 8.65 -9.60 2.66
C GLY A 52 7.12 -9.65 2.56
N SER A 53 6.43 -9.80 3.70
CA SER A 53 4.96 -9.82 3.75
C SER A 53 4.32 -8.54 3.17
N ALA A 54 4.84 -7.35 3.49
CA ALA A 54 4.35 -6.09 2.94
C ALA A 54 4.61 -5.97 1.44
N MET A 55 5.77 -6.43 0.98
CA MET A 55 6.12 -6.42 -0.45
C MET A 55 5.25 -7.41 -1.24
N ASP A 56 5.00 -8.60 -0.72
CA ASP A 56 4.19 -9.61 -1.38
C ASP A 56 2.70 -9.23 -1.40
N ALA A 57 2.19 -8.66 -0.30
CA ALA A 57 0.85 -8.07 -0.26
C ALA A 57 0.68 -6.99 -1.34
N ALA A 58 1.65 -6.06 -1.46
CA ALA A 58 1.60 -5.00 -2.47
C ALA A 58 1.61 -5.56 -3.91
N LYS A 59 2.42 -6.60 -4.20
CA LYS A 59 2.42 -7.26 -5.51
C LYS A 59 1.08 -7.91 -5.83
N ILE A 60 0.51 -8.65 -4.87
CA ILE A 60 -0.79 -9.32 -5.06
C ILE A 60 -1.88 -8.28 -5.29
N MET A 61 -1.91 -7.22 -4.47
CA MET A 61 -2.87 -6.13 -4.63
C MET A 61 -2.73 -5.44 -6.00
N TRP A 62 -1.50 -5.21 -6.48
CA TRP A 62 -1.26 -4.67 -7.81
C TRP A 62 -1.76 -5.59 -8.94
N VAL A 63 -1.51 -6.90 -8.84
CA VAL A 63 -1.98 -7.88 -9.83
C VAL A 63 -3.52 -7.97 -9.85
N MET A 64 -4.18 -7.68 -8.72
CA MET A 64 -5.64 -7.74 -8.58
C MET A 64 -6.35 -6.40 -8.86
N TYR A 65 -5.61 -5.29 -8.95
CA TYR A 65 -6.13 -3.94 -9.17
C TYR A 65 -6.71 -3.82 -10.59
#